data_AF-A0A3B8MGN0-F1
#
_entry.id   AF-A0A3B8MGN0-F1
#
_cell.length_a   1.000
_cell.length_b   1.000
_cell.length_c   1.000
_cell.angle_alpha   90.00
_cell.angle_beta   90.00
_cell.angle_gamma   90.00
#
_symmetry.space_group_name_H-M   'P 1'
#
loop_
_entity.id
_entity.type
_entity.pdbx_description
1 polymer ?
#
loop_
_entity_poly.entity_id
_entity_poly.type
_entity_poly.pdbx_seq_one_letter_code
_entity_poly.pdbx_strand_id
1 'polypeptide(L)'
;MPEIRSGTVSYYDQSAYRVRVEWGAAGVEVFAPISDTIVIVDVVVSHRVAALPYGWKTEQAETFAKRHNAILVGRRGQAELCLSPPSLSALESCARVVLPSPNGSTLTLLAAGHTRTLAGLLRNRTAVADYLNDVDGTVTVTICGERWPENNLRPAIEDQLGAGAIVQALTASNSPEAQAAEAVFS
;
A
#
# COMPACT_ATOMS: atom_id res chain seq x y z
N MET A 1 36.10 -22.64 6.85
CA MET A 1 36.05 -21.35 7.59
C MET A 1 36.94 -20.35 6.89
N PRO A 2 36.64 -19.03 6.88
CA PRO A 2 35.40 -18.33 7.24
C PRO A 2 34.88 -17.45 6.05
N GLU A 3 33.69 -16.87 6.07
CA GLU A 3 33.47 -15.50 6.58
C GLU A 3 32.12 -15.37 7.30
N ILE A 4 32.22 -15.01 8.57
CA ILE A 4 31.14 -14.41 9.37
C ILE A 4 31.00 -12.97 8.88
N ARG A 5 29.91 -12.62 8.18
CA ARG A 5 29.59 -11.22 7.94
C ARG A 5 28.93 -10.65 9.19
N SER A 6 29.73 -9.83 9.87
CA SER A 6 29.40 -8.88 10.91
C SER A 6 27.97 -8.35 10.80
N GLY A 7 27.21 -8.46 11.89
CA GLY A 7 25.89 -7.85 12.06
C GLY A 7 25.99 -6.35 11.80
N THR A 8 25.53 -5.92 10.63
CA THR A 8 25.26 -4.53 10.36
C THR A 8 23.87 -4.28 10.91
N VAL A 9 23.75 -3.62 12.05
CA VAL A 9 22.47 -3.04 12.46
C VAL A 9 22.07 -2.09 11.34
N SER A 10 21.07 -2.48 10.55
CA SER A 10 20.51 -1.57 9.57
C SER A 10 19.73 -0.54 10.37
N TYR A 11 20.13 0.74 10.28
CA TYR A 11 19.50 1.84 11.01
C TYR A 11 17.99 1.93 10.79
N TYR A 12 17.48 1.26 9.76
CA TYR A 12 16.10 1.31 9.30
C TYR A 12 15.34 -0.01 9.48
N ASP A 13 15.85 -1.06 10.16
CA ASP A 13 15.17 -2.37 10.13
C ASP A 13 13.89 -2.49 10.97
N GLN A 14 13.66 -1.56 11.92
CA GLN A 14 12.51 -1.51 12.84
C GLN A 14 12.15 -2.87 13.49
N SER A 15 13.11 -3.80 13.56
CA SER A 15 12.84 -5.23 13.80
C SER A 15 12.30 -5.52 15.19
N ALA A 16 12.64 -4.66 16.16
CA ALA A 16 12.19 -4.73 17.55
C ALA A 16 10.71 -4.36 17.77
N TYR A 17 10.03 -3.83 16.76
CA TYR A 17 8.66 -3.35 16.85
C TYR A 17 7.68 -4.22 16.07
N ARG A 18 6.47 -4.39 16.62
CA ARG A 18 5.39 -5.11 15.94
C ARG A 18 4.80 -4.26 14.82
N VAL A 19 4.59 -2.96 15.07
CA VAL A 19 4.05 -2.02 14.08
C VAL A 19 5.19 -1.16 13.55
N ARG A 20 5.39 -1.24 12.23
CA ARG A 20 6.46 -0.58 11.49
C ARG A 20 5.83 0.30 10.42
N VAL A 21 6.52 1.37 10.03
CA VAL A 21 6.07 2.24 8.93
C VAL A 21 7.21 2.49 7.98
N GLU A 22 6.94 2.36 6.68
CA GLU A 22 7.92 2.64 5.63
C GLU A 22 7.29 3.25 4.39
N TRP A 23 8.14 3.71 3.46
CA TRP A 23 7.71 4.38 2.25
C TRP A 23 8.09 3.65 0.96
N GLY A 24 7.16 3.68 0.01
CA GLY A 24 7.45 3.37 -1.38
C GLY A 24 7.91 1.93 -1.64
N ALA A 25 8.40 1.68 -2.86
CA ALA A 25 8.83 0.36 -3.30
C ALA A 25 10.03 -0.17 -2.50
N ALA A 26 11.03 0.67 -2.21
CA ALA A 26 12.22 0.27 -1.46
C ALA A 26 11.86 -0.22 -0.04
N GLY A 27 10.92 0.47 0.63
CA GLY A 27 10.38 0.01 1.91
C GLY A 27 9.71 -1.36 1.80
N VAL A 28 8.88 -1.57 0.77
CA VAL A 28 8.24 -2.88 0.53
C VAL A 28 9.27 -3.98 0.28
N GLU A 29 10.31 -3.73 -0.52
CA GLU A 29 11.36 -4.72 -0.83
C GLU A 29 12.10 -5.19 0.44
N VAL A 30 12.35 -4.27 1.37
CA VAL A 30 13.03 -4.57 2.62
C VAL A 30 12.09 -5.25 3.61
N PHE A 31 10.86 -4.76 3.76
CA PHE A 31 9.98 -5.15 4.86
C PHE A 31 8.99 -6.26 4.55
N ALA A 32 8.56 -6.43 3.29
CA ALA A 32 7.63 -7.49 2.93
C ALA A 32 8.17 -8.90 3.23
N PRO A 33 9.47 -9.23 3.02
CA PRO A 33 10.02 -10.53 3.38
C PRO A 33 10.14 -10.79 4.90
N ILE A 34 10.09 -9.75 5.73
CA ILE A 34 10.31 -9.82 7.19
C ILE A 34 9.09 -9.37 8.01
N SER A 35 7.92 -9.26 7.36
CA SER A 35 6.66 -8.88 8.00
C SER A 35 5.59 -9.93 7.74
N ASP A 36 4.76 -10.24 8.74
CA ASP A 36 3.64 -11.17 8.61
C ASP A 36 2.46 -10.55 7.83
N THR A 37 2.35 -9.22 7.81
CA THR A 37 1.39 -8.48 7.00
C THR A 37 1.95 -7.13 6.56
N ILE A 38 1.68 -6.76 5.31
CA ILE A 38 1.94 -5.44 4.74
C ILE A 38 0.61 -4.72 4.48
N VAL A 39 0.51 -3.46 4.89
CA VAL A 39 -0.62 -2.59 4.55
C VAL A 39 -0.16 -1.55 3.56
N ILE A 40 -0.66 -1.58 2.34
CA ILE A 40 -0.35 -0.58 1.31
C ILE A 40 -1.36 0.57 1.41
N VAL A 41 -0.89 1.77 1.76
CA VAL A 41 -1.73 2.96 1.94
C VAL A 41 -1.63 3.87 0.72
N ASP A 42 -2.75 3.98 -0.02
CA ASP A 42 -2.92 4.83 -1.21
C ASP A 42 -4.31 5.48 -1.16
N VAL A 43 -4.40 6.68 -0.55
CA VAL A 43 -5.69 7.34 -0.24
C VAL A 43 -6.42 7.82 -1.49
N VAL A 44 -5.74 7.91 -2.63
CA VAL A 44 -6.33 8.41 -3.89
C VAL A 44 -7.27 7.36 -4.53
N VAL A 45 -7.19 6.08 -4.12
CA VAL A 45 -8.06 5.01 -4.63
C VAL A 45 -9.38 4.90 -3.83
N SER A 46 -10.51 4.91 -4.55
CA SER A 46 -11.84 4.81 -3.94
C SER A 46 -12.13 3.41 -3.36
N HIS A 47 -12.59 3.35 -2.10
CA HIS A 47 -13.10 2.15 -1.42
C HIS A 47 -14.36 1.52 -2.03
N ARG A 48 -15.00 2.16 -3.02
CA ARG A 48 -16.30 1.71 -3.57
C ARG A 48 -16.18 0.56 -4.57
N VAL A 49 -14.97 0.26 -5.03
CA VAL A 49 -14.71 -0.70 -6.09
C VAL A 49 -13.81 -1.82 -5.60
N ALA A 50 -14.00 -3.01 -6.15
CA ALA A 50 -13.09 -4.13 -5.96
C ALA A 50 -11.89 -3.95 -6.90
N ALA A 51 -10.82 -3.35 -6.38
CA ALA A 51 -9.60 -3.10 -7.14
C ALA A 51 -8.78 -4.38 -7.35
N LEU A 52 -8.49 -4.67 -8.62
CA LEU A 52 -7.56 -5.71 -9.06
C LEU A 52 -6.26 -5.00 -9.47
N PRO A 53 -5.19 -5.09 -8.67
CA PRO A 53 -3.94 -4.42 -9.00
C PRO A 53 -3.33 -5.05 -10.27
N TYR A 54 -2.80 -4.21 -11.14
CA TYR A 54 -2.13 -4.65 -12.35
C TYR A 54 -0.82 -3.89 -12.58
N GLY A 55 0.14 -4.56 -13.21
CA GLY A 55 1.46 -4.01 -13.47
C GLY A 55 1.38 -2.74 -14.31
N TRP A 56 2.08 -1.70 -13.88
CA TRP A 56 2.14 -0.45 -14.62
C TRP A 56 2.88 -0.62 -15.95
N LYS A 57 2.30 -0.09 -17.04
CA LYS A 57 2.80 -0.25 -18.42
C LYS A 57 2.97 -1.71 -18.87
N THR A 58 2.34 -2.66 -18.18
CA THR A 58 2.33 -4.06 -18.61
C THR A 58 1.31 -4.23 -19.73
N GLU A 59 1.70 -4.94 -20.79
CA GLU A 59 0.81 -5.30 -21.88
C GLU A 59 -0.32 -6.21 -21.37
N GLN A 60 -1.41 -6.36 -22.14
CA GLN A 60 -2.50 -7.30 -21.86
C GLN A 60 -3.41 -6.98 -20.66
N ALA A 61 -3.38 -5.75 -20.14
CA ALA A 61 -4.32 -5.29 -19.10
C ALA A 61 -5.79 -5.50 -19.50
N GLU A 62 -6.13 -5.32 -20.78
CA GLU A 62 -7.48 -5.57 -21.32
C GLU A 62 -7.87 -7.04 -21.24
N THR A 63 -6.96 -7.94 -21.59
CA THR A 63 -7.18 -9.40 -21.51
C THR A 63 -7.38 -9.82 -20.06
N PHE A 64 -6.58 -9.27 -19.15
CA PHE A 64 -6.71 -9.51 -17.71
C PHE A 64 -8.08 -9.02 -17.20
N ALA A 65 -8.50 -7.81 -17.59
CA ALA A 65 -9.81 -7.26 -17.24
C ALA A 65 -10.97 -8.14 -17.72
N LYS A 66 -10.94 -8.57 -18.99
CA LYS A 66 -11.92 -9.50 -19.56
C LYS A 66 -11.96 -10.82 -18.79
N ARG A 67 -10.81 -11.42 -18.49
CA ARG A 67 -10.71 -12.68 -17.75
C ARG A 67 -11.29 -12.59 -16.33
N HIS A 68 -11.15 -11.44 -15.69
CA HIS A 68 -11.61 -11.21 -14.32
C HIS A 68 -13.00 -10.54 -14.22
N ASN A 69 -13.73 -10.43 -15.33
CA ASN A 69 -15.00 -9.72 -15.43
C ASN A 69 -14.94 -8.34 -14.75
N ALA A 70 -13.92 -7.57 -15.13
CA ALA A 70 -13.57 -6.31 -14.52
C ALA A 70 -13.40 -5.22 -15.58
N ILE A 71 -13.59 -3.98 -15.15
CA ILE A 71 -13.47 -2.79 -15.99
C ILE A 71 -12.02 -2.31 -15.93
N LEU A 72 -11.35 -2.19 -17.08
CA LEU A 72 -10.02 -1.59 -17.13
C LEU A 72 -10.14 -0.07 -16.98
N VAL A 73 -9.57 0.50 -15.93
CA VAL A 73 -9.41 1.96 -15.87
C VAL A 73 -8.09 2.36 -16.50
N GLY A 74 -8.12 3.47 -17.24
CA GLY A 74 -6.95 4.00 -17.92
C GLY A 74 -6.52 5.36 -17.39
N ARG A 75 -5.62 6.00 -18.15
CA ARG A 75 -5.12 7.33 -17.83
C ARG A 75 -6.17 8.40 -18.12
N ARG A 76 -6.15 9.46 -17.32
CA ARG A 76 -7.01 10.63 -17.53
C ARG A 76 -6.78 11.21 -18.92
N GLY A 77 -7.87 11.36 -19.68
CA GLY A 77 -7.84 11.89 -21.06
C GLY A 77 -7.48 10.86 -22.14
N GLN A 78 -7.20 9.60 -21.77
CA GLN A 78 -6.88 8.52 -22.72
C GLN A 78 -7.85 7.33 -22.61
N ALA A 79 -8.68 7.29 -21.57
CA ALA A 79 -9.69 6.25 -21.37
C ALA A 79 -11.00 6.89 -20.89
N GLU A 80 -12.10 6.19 -21.15
CA GLU A 80 -13.45 6.58 -20.72
C GLU A 80 -13.58 6.60 -19.19
N LEU A 81 -12.90 5.66 -18.51
CA LEU A 81 -12.80 5.60 -17.06
C LEU A 81 -11.35 5.76 -16.62
N CYS A 82 -11.13 6.51 -15.55
CA CYS A 82 -9.82 6.76 -14.98
C CYS A 82 -9.85 6.79 -13.44
N LEU A 83 -8.67 6.84 -12.82
CA LEU A 83 -8.49 6.83 -11.37
C LEU A 83 -8.96 8.11 -10.64
N SER A 84 -9.60 9.06 -11.33
CA SER A 84 -10.09 10.27 -10.66
C SER A 84 -11.33 9.96 -9.79
N PRO A 85 -11.50 10.63 -8.63
CA PRO A 85 -12.65 10.41 -7.77
C PRO A 85 -14.02 10.56 -8.47
N PRO A 86 -14.25 11.54 -9.36
CA PRO A 86 -15.52 11.63 -10.09
C PRO A 86 -15.77 10.42 -11.00
N SER A 87 -14.75 9.95 -11.71
CA SER A 87 -14.86 8.81 -12.62
C SER A 87 -15.15 7.51 -11.86
N LEU A 88 -14.49 7.29 -10.72
CA LEU A 88 -14.76 6.12 -9.87
C LEU A 88 -16.10 6.21 -9.13
N SER A 89 -16.61 7.41 -8.86
CA SER A 89 -17.91 7.61 -8.20
C SER A 89 -19.10 7.29 -9.09
N ALA A 90 -18.91 7.31 -10.41
CA ALA A 90 -19.92 6.92 -11.39
C ALA A 90 -20.10 5.39 -11.49
N LEU A 91 -19.18 4.62 -10.92
CA LEU A 91 -19.26 3.16 -10.92
C LEU A 91 -20.27 2.66 -9.87
N GLU A 92 -20.93 1.55 -10.19
CA GLU A 92 -21.74 0.83 -9.22
C GLU A 92 -20.89 0.37 -8.03
N SER A 93 -21.51 0.30 -6.85
CA SER A 93 -20.83 -0.21 -5.67
C SER A 93 -20.39 -1.66 -5.92
N CYS A 94 -19.17 -1.98 -5.52
CA CYS A 94 -18.52 -3.29 -5.73
C CYS A 94 -18.19 -3.62 -7.20
N ALA A 95 -18.24 -2.65 -8.12
CA ALA A 95 -17.70 -2.85 -9.46
C ALA A 95 -16.24 -3.31 -9.37
N ARG A 96 -15.88 -4.32 -10.16
CA ARG A 96 -14.51 -4.84 -10.23
C ARG A 96 -13.73 -4.00 -11.23
N VAL A 97 -12.61 -3.43 -10.80
CA VAL A 97 -11.78 -2.58 -11.66
C VAL A 97 -10.36 -3.08 -11.71
N VAL A 98 -9.79 -3.17 -12.90
CA VAL A 98 -8.35 -3.40 -13.08
C VAL A 98 -7.66 -2.05 -13.01
N LEU A 99 -6.71 -1.91 -12.09
CA LEU A 99 -5.97 -0.69 -11.82
C LEU A 99 -4.49 -0.87 -12.20
N PRO A 100 -4.05 -0.40 -13.37
CA PRO A 100 -2.64 -0.18 -13.62
C PRO A 100 -2.22 1.14 -12.94
N SER A 101 -1.40 1.07 -11.89
CA SER A 101 -0.87 2.24 -11.18
C SER A 101 0.62 2.06 -10.88
N PRO A 102 1.46 3.09 -11.07
CA PRO A 102 2.88 3.04 -10.71
C PRO A 102 3.13 3.03 -9.20
N ASN A 103 2.10 3.30 -8.40
CA ASN A 103 2.18 3.44 -6.95
C ASN A 103 1.45 2.25 -6.30
N GLY A 104 0.23 2.43 -5.77
CA GLY A 104 -0.49 1.40 -5.02
C GLY A 104 -0.54 0.02 -5.67
N SER A 105 -0.82 -0.08 -6.98
CA SER A 105 -0.88 -1.38 -7.66
C SER A 105 0.48 -2.06 -7.80
N THR A 106 1.53 -1.32 -8.17
CA THR A 106 2.90 -1.84 -8.22
C THR A 106 3.36 -2.32 -6.85
N LEU A 107 3.14 -1.53 -5.80
CA LEU A 107 3.55 -1.87 -4.43
C LEU A 107 2.75 -3.07 -3.88
N THR A 108 1.45 -3.13 -4.19
CA THR A 108 0.60 -4.28 -3.81
C THR A 108 1.10 -5.57 -4.46
N LEU A 109 1.42 -5.55 -5.76
CA LEU A 109 1.94 -6.72 -6.46
C LEU A 109 3.30 -7.16 -5.92
N LEU A 110 4.15 -6.20 -5.55
CA LEU A 110 5.46 -6.47 -4.95
C LEU A 110 5.34 -7.12 -3.56
N ALA A 111 4.46 -6.58 -2.71
CA ALA A 111 4.23 -7.11 -1.37
C ALA A 111 3.54 -8.49 -1.39
N ALA A 112 2.55 -8.67 -2.27
CA ALA A 112 1.76 -9.90 -2.37
C ALA A 112 2.60 -11.13 -2.79
N GLY A 113 3.78 -10.92 -3.38
CA GLY A 113 4.74 -11.99 -3.66
C GLY A 113 5.44 -12.56 -2.42
N HIS A 114 5.33 -11.89 -1.26
CA HIS A 114 6.09 -12.22 -0.05
C HIS A 114 5.18 -12.53 1.14
N THR A 115 4.15 -11.72 1.36
CA THR A 115 3.35 -11.78 2.58
C THR A 115 1.90 -11.34 2.36
N ARG A 116 1.07 -11.51 3.39
CA ARG A 116 -0.33 -11.04 3.38
C ARG A 116 -0.34 -9.53 3.14
N THR A 117 -1.09 -9.10 2.12
CA THR A 117 -1.13 -7.69 1.71
C THR A 117 -2.55 -7.15 1.85
N LEU A 118 -2.71 -6.05 2.59
CA LEU A 118 -3.96 -5.34 2.79
C LEU A 118 -3.91 -3.97 2.11
N ALA A 119 -5.05 -3.49 1.62
CA ALA A 119 -5.19 -2.11 1.18
C ALA A 119 -5.67 -1.23 2.34
N GLY A 120 -4.88 -0.21 2.67
CA GLY A 120 -5.18 0.78 3.71
C GLY A 120 -5.65 2.11 3.11
N LEU A 121 -6.70 2.68 3.70
CA LEU A 121 -7.29 3.97 3.34
C LEU A 121 -7.77 4.65 4.63
N LEU A 122 -7.86 5.99 4.62
CA LEU A 122 -8.43 6.72 5.75
C LEU A 122 -9.86 6.24 6.11
N ARG A 123 -10.63 5.79 5.11
CA ARG A 123 -12.02 5.35 5.25
C ARG A 123 -12.19 3.93 5.79
N ASN A 124 -11.22 3.04 5.59
CA ASN A 124 -11.27 1.67 6.12
C ASN A 124 -10.30 1.46 7.29
N ARG A 125 -9.73 2.54 7.83
CA ARG A 125 -8.69 2.48 8.87
C ARG A 125 -9.05 1.60 10.07
N THR A 126 -10.29 1.69 10.56
CA THR A 126 -10.74 0.90 11.71
C THR A 126 -10.88 -0.56 11.33
N ALA A 127 -11.48 -0.89 10.19
CA ALA A 127 -11.60 -2.27 9.72
C ALA A 127 -10.24 -2.94 9.50
N VAL A 128 -9.25 -2.19 8.98
CA VAL A 128 -7.87 -2.67 8.85
C VAL A 128 -7.24 -2.88 10.22
N ALA A 129 -7.36 -1.90 11.13
CA ALA A 129 -6.78 -2.00 12.47
C ALA A 129 -7.41 -3.11 13.31
N ASP A 130 -8.73 -3.26 13.30
CA ASP A 130 -9.47 -4.32 14.00
C ASP A 130 -8.96 -5.70 13.56
N TYR A 131 -8.86 -5.92 12.25
CA TYR A 131 -8.31 -7.15 11.69
C TYR A 131 -6.86 -7.41 12.16
N LEU A 132 -6.02 -6.37 12.17
CA LEU A 132 -4.63 -6.48 12.58
C LEU A 132 -4.45 -6.64 14.10
N ASN A 133 -5.38 -6.12 14.91
CA ASN A 133 -5.39 -6.33 16.35
C ASN A 133 -5.79 -7.77 16.71
N ASP A 134 -6.63 -8.41 15.88
CA ASP A 134 -7.09 -9.78 16.07
C ASP A 134 -6.09 -10.86 15.61
N VAL A 135 -5.10 -10.50 14.79
CA VAL A 135 -4.07 -11.43 14.29
C VAL A 135 -2.71 -11.15 14.92
N ASP A 136 -2.04 -12.21 15.35
CA ASP A 136 -0.63 -12.11 15.75
C ASP A 136 0.27 -11.86 14.54
N GLY A 137 1.44 -11.27 14.82
CA GLY A 137 2.48 -11.04 13.82
C GLY A 137 2.84 -9.57 13.65
N THR A 138 3.94 -9.38 12.92
CA THR A 138 4.53 -8.09 12.56
C THR A 138 3.78 -7.47 11.39
N VAL A 139 3.52 -6.17 11.51
CA VAL A 139 2.81 -5.39 10.51
C VAL A 139 3.70 -4.25 10.06
N THR A 140 3.86 -4.13 8.74
CA THR A 140 4.46 -2.93 8.16
C THR A 140 3.41 -2.17 7.35
N VAL A 141 3.13 -0.94 7.78
CA VAL A 141 2.27 -0.02 7.04
C VAL A 141 3.13 0.77 6.06
N THR A 142 2.95 0.51 4.77
CA THR A 142 3.68 1.17 3.70
C THR A 142 2.88 2.33 3.15
N ILE A 143 3.45 3.53 3.25
CA ILE A 143 2.95 4.74 2.61
C ILE A 143 3.36 4.70 1.13
N CYS A 144 2.40 4.69 0.21
CA CYS A 144 2.70 4.60 -1.22
C CYS A 144 3.52 5.79 -1.70
N GLY A 145 3.03 7.00 -1.41
CA GLY A 145 3.59 8.20 -1.98
C GLY A 145 3.27 8.34 -3.47
N GLU A 146 3.84 9.39 -4.03
CA GLU A 146 3.76 9.70 -5.45
C GLU A 146 5.12 9.52 -6.13
N ARG A 147 5.18 9.78 -7.43
CA ARG A 147 6.45 9.78 -8.17
C ARG A 147 6.72 11.14 -8.79
N TRP A 148 7.96 11.60 -8.63
CA TRP A 148 8.51 12.68 -9.45
C TRP A 148 8.65 12.24 -10.92
N PRO A 149 8.81 13.17 -11.88
CA PRO A 149 9.05 12.83 -13.29
C PRO A 149 10.24 11.86 -13.50
N GLU A 150 11.26 11.95 -12.64
CA GLU A 150 12.45 11.08 -12.62
C GLU A 150 12.17 9.72 -11.96
N ASN A 151 10.91 9.41 -11.64
CA ASN A 151 10.43 8.17 -11.05
C ASN A 151 10.83 7.90 -9.60
N ASN A 152 11.50 8.87 -8.95
CA ASN A 152 11.81 8.84 -7.52
C ASN A 152 10.57 9.07 -6.66
N LEU A 153 10.58 8.53 -5.44
CA LEU A 153 9.52 8.73 -4.46
C LEU A 153 9.34 10.23 -4.16
N ARG A 154 8.08 10.67 -4.24
CA ARG A 154 7.61 11.96 -3.76
C ARG A 154 6.70 11.70 -2.54
N PRO A 155 6.96 12.31 -1.38
CA PRO A 155 6.04 12.20 -0.25
C PRO A 155 4.63 12.67 -0.61
N ALA A 156 3.63 11.85 -0.26
CA ALA A 156 2.21 12.17 -0.34
C ALA A 156 1.67 12.29 1.08
N ILE A 157 1.29 13.51 1.48
CA ILE A 157 0.87 13.82 2.86
C ILE A 157 -0.44 13.09 3.17
N GLU A 158 -1.32 12.96 2.18
CA GLU A 158 -2.57 12.22 2.27
C GLU A 158 -2.38 10.74 2.61
N ASP A 159 -1.39 10.08 2.02
CA ASP A 159 -1.08 8.68 2.31
C ASP A 159 -0.45 8.55 3.71
N GLN A 160 0.40 9.51 4.09
CA GLN A 160 0.97 9.56 5.44
C GLN A 160 -0.11 9.75 6.51
N LEU A 161 -1.08 10.63 6.27
CA LEU A 161 -2.26 10.79 7.13
C LEU A 161 -3.08 9.50 7.21
N GLY A 162 -3.26 8.81 6.07
CA GLY A 162 -3.92 7.51 6.03
C GLY A 162 -3.21 6.45 6.86
N ALA A 163 -1.88 6.38 6.78
CA ALA A 163 -1.06 5.46 7.56
C ALA A 163 -1.11 5.81 9.05
N GLY A 164 -0.95 7.08 9.41
CA GLY A 164 -1.06 7.56 10.78
C GLY A 164 -2.41 7.22 11.41
N ALA A 165 -3.50 7.36 10.64
CA ALA A 165 -4.84 7.03 11.11
C ALA A 165 -5.07 5.52 11.33
N ILE A 166 -4.36 4.66 10.59
CA ILE A 166 -4.35 3.20 10.83
C ILE A 166 -3.52 2.89 12.07
N VAL A 167 -2.31 3.46 12.18
CA VAL A 167 -1.40 3.24 13.31
C VAL A 167 -2.03 3.67 14.63
N GLN A 168 -2.72 4.82 14.68
CA GLN A 168 -3.43 5.30 15.88
C GLN A 168 -4.45 4.29 16.42
N ALA A 169 -5.02 3.45 15.55
CA ALA A 169 -6.02 2.45 15.93
C ALA A 169 -5.42 1.07 16.29
N LEU A 170 -4.11 0.88 16.13
CA LEU A 170 -3.41 -0.35 16.51
C LEU A 170 -3.01 -0.31 18.00
N THR A 171 -3.09 -1.45 18.69
CA THR A 171 -2.82 -1.52 20.14
C THR A 171 -1.43 -2.05 20.49
N ALA A 172 -0.55 -2.21 19.51
CA ALA A 172 0.76 -2.84 19.66
C ALA A 172 1.91 -1.84 19.75
N SER A 173 3.14 -2.34 19.93
CA SER A 173 4.34 -1.51 19.99
C SER A 173 4.64 -0.86 18.63
N ASN A 174 4.56 0.46 18.60
CA ASN A 174 4.89 1.31 17.45
C ASN A 174 6.41 1.57 17.40
N SER A 175 7.00 1.42 16.21
CA SER A 175 8.33 1.95 15.91
C SER A 175 8.35 3.48 15.97
N PRO A 176 9.54 4.12 16.04
CA PRO A 176 9.65 5.57 15.95
C PRO A 176 8.99 6.15 14.68
N GLU A 177 9.12 5.46 13.55
CA GLU A 177 8.49 5.82 12.28
C GLU A 177 6.96 5.71 12.36
N ALA A 178 6.45 4.68 13.04
CA ALA A 178 5.01 4.53 13.29
C ALA A 178 4.47 5.64 14.20
N GLN A 179 5.18 5.98 15.28
CA GLN A 179 4.83 7.10 16.16
C GLN A 179 4.85 8.43 15.39
N ALA A 180 5.82 8.63 14.51
CA ALA A 180 5.88 9.83 13.66
C ALA A 180 4.70 9.92 12.70
N ALA A 181 4.27 8.80 12.09
CA ALA A 181 3.09 8.78 11.24
C ALA A 181 1.80 9.06 12.04
N GLU A 182 1.65 8.44 13.21
CA GLU A 182 0.53 8.66 14.13
C GLU A 182 0.41 10.14 14.56
N ALA A 183 1.54 10.77 14.87
CA ALA A 183 1.59 12.18 15.27
C ALA A 183 1.14 13.16 14.17
N VAL A 184 1.30 12.80 12.89
CA VAL A 184 0.84 13.64 11.77
C VAL A 184 -0.69 13.66 11.63
N PHE A 185 -1.37 12.61 12.10
CA PHE A 185 -2.83 12.52 12.08
C PHE A 185 -3.50 13.14 13.32
N SER A 186 -2.78 13.23 14.44
CA SER A 186 -3.32 13.54 15.77
C SER A 186 -3.49 15.03 16.06
#